data_AF-A0A1V6ERE9-F1
#
_entry.id   AF-A0A1V6ERE9-F1
#
_cell.length_a   1.000
_cell.length_b   1.000
_cell.length_c   1.000
_cell.angle_alpha   90.00
_cell.angle_beta   90.00
_cell.angle_gamma   90.00
#
_symmetry.space_group_name_H-M   'P 1'
#
loop_
_entity.id
_entity.type
_entity.pdbx_description
1 polymer ?
#
loop_
_entity_poly.entity_id
_entity_poly.type
_entity_poly.pdbx_seq_one_letter_code
_entity_poly.pdbx_strand_id
1 'polypeptide(L)'
;MIVPTLCLYEVFKNILAQFGRQEAVEKIAAMRQGNVVELDADLALSAAKLSLELQLPMADSVILATARHYNAQLWTQDAHFEGIEGVQYRKKK
;
A
#
# COMPACT_ATOMS: atom_id res chain seq x y z
N MET A 1 -6.87 6.08 -9.32
CA MET A 1 -6.43 5.16 -8.24
C MET A 1 -4.91 5.24 -8.16
N ILE A 2 -4.36 5.47 -6.97
CA ILE A 2 -2.91 5.50 -6.73
C ILE A 2 -2.45 4.10 -6.33
N VAL A 3 -1.31 3.67 -6.85
CA VAL A 3 -0.74 2.35 -6.58
C VAL A 3 0.72 2.53 -6.17
N PRO A 4 1.02 2.54 -4.85
CA PRO A 4 2.40 2.53 -4.40
C PRO A 4 3.15 1.33 -4.97
N THR A 5 4.40 1.50 -5.41
CA THR A 5 5.23 0.37 -5.89
C THR A 5 5.35 -0.75 -4.86
N LEU A 6 5.24 -0.42 -3.57
CA LEU A 6 5.23 -1.42 -2.51
C LEU A 6 4.00 -2.35 -2.56
N CYS A 7 2.83 -1.84 -2.93
CA CYS A 7 1.66 -2.69 -3.16
C CYS A 7 1.89 -3.66 -4.33
N LEU A 8 2.61 -3.24 -5.38
CA LEU A 8 2.98 -4.14 -6.47
C LEU A 8 3.90 -5.26 -5.95
N TYR A 9 4.87 -4.94 -5.10
CA TYR A 9 5.73 -5.95 -4.48
C TYR A 9 4.93 -6.96 -3.64
N GLU A 10 4.06 -6.48 -2.74
CA GLU A 10 3.30 -7.35 -1.84
C GLU A 10 2.34 -8.25 -2.61
N VAL A 11 1.59 -7.69 -3.55
CA VAL A 11 0.62 -8.44 -4.36
C VAL A 11 1.33 -9.41 -5.28
N PHE A 12 2.40 -9.00 -5.96
CA PHE A 12 3.15 -9.89 -6.85
C PHE A 12 3.74 -11.07 -6.07
N LYS A 13 4.40 -10.81 -4.95
CA LYS A 13 4.99 -11.86 -4.09
C LYS A 13 3.93 -12.84 -3.61
N ASN A 14 2.79 -12.33 -3.13
CA ASN A 14 1.70 -13.13 -2.61
C ASN A 14 1.09 -14.05 -3.69
N ILE A 15 0.80 -13.49 -4.86
CA ILE A 15 0.19 -14.24 -5.97
C ILE A 15 1.19 -15.23 -6.58
N LEU A 16 2.45 -14.83 -6.73
CA LEU A 16 3.51 -15.70 -7.22
C LEU A 16 3.66 -16.94 -6.34
N ALA A 17 3.57 -16.78 -5.02
CA ALA A 17 3.71 -17.87 -4.06
C ALA A 17 2.51 -18.84 -4.07
N GLN A 18 1.29 -18.36 -4.37
CA GLN A 18 0.06 -19.17 -4.26
C GLN A 18 -0.44 -19.72 -5.60
N PHE A 19 -0.26 -18.96 -6.67
CA PHE A 19 -0.90 -19.22 -7.97
C PHE A 19 0.11 -19.34 -9.11
N GLY A 20 1.31 -18.78 -8.96
CA GLY A 20 2.38 -18.89 -9.95
C GLY A 20 2.60 -17.62 -10.77
N ARG A 21 3.52 -17.72 -11.74
CA ARG A 21 4.05 -16.55 -12.45
C ARG A 21 3.04 -15.90 -13.40
N GLN A 22 2.25 -16.70 -14.10
CA GLN A 22 1.33 -16.20 -15.12
C GLN A 22 0.27 -15.29 -14.48
N GLU A 23 -0.36 -15.79 -13.43
CA GLU A 23 -1.37 -15.10 -12.62
C GLU A 23 -0.79 -13.83 -11.98
N ALA A 24 0.44 -13.90 -11.47
CA ALA A 24 1.09 -12.75 -10.85
C ALA A 24 1.34 -11.62 -11.87
N VAL A 25 1.80 -11.95 -13.08
CA VAL A 25 2.03 -10.97 -14.15
C VAL A 25 0.72 -10.33 -14.61
N GLU A 26 -0.33 -11.12 -14.82
CA GLU A 26 -1.65 -10.62 -15.22
C GLU A 26 -2.24 -9.65 -14.19
N LYS A 27 -2.12 -9.97 -12.90
CA LYS A 27 -2.65 -9.13 -11.82
C LYS A 27 -1.88 -7.81 -11.68
N ILE A 28 -0.55 -7.85 -11.79
CA ILE A 28 0.26 -6.63 -11.77
C ILE A 28 0.04 -5.77 -13.01
N ALA A 29 -0.22 -6.36 -14.18
CA ALA A 29 -0.57 -5.60 -15.38
C ALA A 29 -1.84 -4.77 -15.18
N ALA A 30 -2.86 -5.33 -14.51
CA ALA A 30 -4.08 -4.59 -14.16
C ALA A 30 -3.79 -3.46 -13.14
N MET A 31 -3.01 -3.72 -12.09
CA MET A 31 -2.66 -2.70 -11.09
C MET A 31 -1.87 -1.53 -11.70
N ARG A 32 -0.99 -1.81 -12.66
CA ARG A 32 -0.19 -0.81 -13.37
C ARG A 32 -1.01 0.15 -14.25
N GLN A 33 -2.30 -0.11 -14.47
CA GLN A 33 -3.20 0.85 -15.11
C GLN A 33 -3.57 2.02 -14.19
N GLY A 34 -3.36 1.89 -12.87
CA GLY A 34 -3.43 2.99 -11.93
C GLY A 34 -2.22 3.92 -12.01
N ASN A 35 -2.26 5.03 -11.26
CA ASN A 35 -1.10 5.91 -11.13
C ASN A 35 -0.08 5.25 -10.20
N VAL A 36 0.96 4.63 -10.77
CA VAL A 36 2.02 3.98 -10.00
C VAL A 36 2.94 5.04 -9.40
N VAL A 37 3.09 5.02 -8.08
CA VAL A 37 3.95 5.97 -7.35
C VAL A 37 5.17 5.24 -6.83
N GLU A 38 6.35 5.73 -7.20
CA GLU A 38 7.64 5.21 -6.75
C GLU A 38 7.90 5.55 -5.28
N LEU A 39 8.61 4.68 -4.57
CA LEU A 39 9.09 4.96 -3.22
C LEU A 39 10.43 5.70 -3.33
N ASP A 40 10.36 7.03 -3.22
CA ASP A 40 11.54 7.89 -3.16
C ASP A 40 12.03 8.09 -1.71
N ALA A 41 13.10 8.89 -1.56
CA ALA A 41 13.69 9.18 -0.25
C ALA A 41 12.73 9.93 0.69
N ASP A 42 11.92 10.87 0.17
CA ASP A 42 11.02 11.68 0.98
C ASP A 42 9.86 10.83 1.51
N LEU A 43 9.27 9.99 0.66
CA LEU A 43 8.26 9.02 1.07
C LEU A 43 8.82 8.00 2.06
N ALA A 44 10.05 7.52 1.87
CA ALA A 44 10.68 6.58 2.79
C ALA A 44 10.90 7.18 4.19
N LEU A 45 11.39 8.42 4.27
CA LEU A 45 11.59 9.10 5.55
C LEU A 45 10.26 9.45 6.23
N SER A 46 9.25 9.86 5.46
CA SER A 46 7.90 10.09 5.99
C SER A 46 7.28 8.81 6.52
N ALA A 47 7.42 7.69 5.80
CA ALA A 47 6.93 6.39 6.23
C ALA A 47 7.60 5.93 7.52
N ALA A 48 8.92 6.10 7.66
CA ALA A 48 9.64 5.71 8.87
C ALA A 48 9.13 6.48 10.11
N LYS A 49 8.82 7.77 9.98
CA LYS A 49 8.21 8.56 11.06
C LYS A 49 6.83 8.02 11.44
N LEU A 50 5.97 7.79 10.45
CA LEU A 50 4.62 7.24 10.67
C LEU A 50 4.66 5.85 11.30
N SER A 51 5.62 5.01 10.91
CA SER A 51 5.83 3.68 11.50
C SER A 51 6.06 3.75 13.00
N LEU A 52 6.88 4.71 13.45
CA LEU A 52 7.14 4.91 14.89
C LEU A 52 5.97 5.55 15.61
N GLU A 53 5.36 6.59 15.03
CA GLU A 53 4.26 7.34 15.65
C GLU A 53 3.00 6.49 15.83
N LEU A 54 2.69 5.66 14.83
CA LEU A 54 1.46 4.87 14.76
C LEU A 54 1.67 3.38 15.01
N GLN A 55 2.92 2.98 15.32
CA GLN A 55 3.32 1.58 15.51
C GLN A 55 2.96 0.67 14.32
N LEU A 56 2.98 1.23 13.12
CA LEU A 56 2.64 0.52 11.90
C LEU A 56 3.85 -0.26 11.35
N PRO A 57 3.64 -1.46 10.78
CA PRO A 57 4.64 -2.14 9.98
C PRO A 57 5.17 -1.25 8.85
N MET A 58 6.39 -1.53 8.37
CA MET A 58 7.03 -0.75 7.30
C MET A 58 6.12 -0.60 6.08
N ALA A 59 5.48 -1.69 5.63
CA ALA A 59 4.66 -1.65 4.43
C ALA A 59 3.43 -0.75 4.57
N ASP A 60 2.70 -0.93 5.66
CA ASP A 60 1.54 -0.11 6.01
C ASP A 60 1.91 1.37 6.13
N SER A 61 3.07 1.65 6.70
CA SER A 61 3.58 3.00 6.86
C SER A 61 3.92 3.68 5.53
N VAL A 62 4.50 2.94 4.59
CA VAL A 62 4.79 3.45 3.24
C VAL A 62 3.50 3.72 2.47
N ILE A 63 2.52 2.82 2.56
CA ILE A 63 1.21 2.98 1.92
C ILE A 63 0.51 4.23 2.48
N LEU A 64 0.52 4.43 3.81
CA LEU A 64 -0.06 5.60 4.45
C LEU A 64 0.66 6.89 4.06
N ALA A 65 1.99 6.89 4.08
CA ALA A 65 2.80 8.04 3.68
C ALA A 65 2.48 8.45 2.24
N THR A 66 2.37 7.47 1.34
CA THR A 66 2.02 7.70 -0.06
C THR A 66 0.62 8.29 -0.19
N ALA A 67 -0.37 7.76 0.53
CA ALA A 67 -1.72 8.31 0.51
C ALA A 67 -1.75 9.77 0.98
N ARG A 68 -1.06 10.08 2.10
CA ARG A 68 -0.98 11.44 2.65
C ARG A 68 -0.25 12.41 1.72
N HIS A 69 0.86 12.00 1.11
CA HIS A 69 1.62 12.84 0.17
C HIS A 69 0.75 13.33 -1.01
N TYR A 70 -0.15 12.47 -1.49
CA TYR A 70 -1.05 12.80 -2.60
C TYR A 70 -2.44 13.30 -2.14
N ASN A 71 -2.62 13.61 -0.85
CA ASN A 71 -3.92 13.97 -0.26
C ASN A 71 -5.05 12.97 -0.63
N ALA A 72 -4.69 11.69 -0.73
CA ALA A 72 -5.58 10.63 -1.13
C ALA A 72 -6.17 9.91 0.08
N GLN A 73 -7.39 9.41 -0.07
CA GLN A 73 -8.05 8.58 0.93
C GLN A 73 -7.56 7.14 0.80
N LEU A 74 -7.00 6.57 1.87
CA LEU A 74 -6.58 5.17 1.91
C LEU A 74 -7.78 4.28 2.21
N TRP A 75 -8.08 3.33 1.32
CA TRP A 75 -9.11 2.32 1.56
C TRP A 75 -8.45 1.00 1.94
N THR A 76 -8.85 0.42 3.06
CA THR A 76 -8.25 -0.82 3.55
C THR A 76 -9.26 -1.68 4.32
N GLN A 77 -8.96 -2.97 4.39
CA GLN A 77 -9.65 -3.94 5.26
C GLN A 77 -8.74 -4.43 6.39
N ASP A 78 -7.57 -3.80 6.56
CA ASP A 78 -6.66 -4.08 7.65
C ASP A 78 -7.02 -3.21 8.86
N ALA A 79 -7.26 -3.88 9.98
CA ALA A 79 -7.64 -3.26 11.25
C ALA A 79 -6.51 -2.41 11.85
N HIS A 80 -5.25 -2.61 11.46
CA HIS A 80 -4.13 -1.75 11.88
C HIS A 80 -4.35 -0.27 11.54
N PHE A 81 -5.22 0.01 10.56
CA PHE A 81 -5.52 1.37 10.13
C PHE A 81 -6.81 1.97 10.72
N GLU A 82 -7.53 1.23 11.56
CA GLU A 82 -8.79 1.70 12.15
C GLU A 82 -8.55 2.95 13.00
N GLY A 83 -9.29 4.02 12.72
CA GLY A 83 -9.18 5.30 13.44
C GLY A 83 -8.07 6.25 12.96
N ILE A 84 -7.27 5.87 11.96
CA ILE A 84 -6.25 6.76 11.38
C ILE A 84 -6.89 7.80 10.46
N GLU A 85 -6.54 9.07 10.64
CA GLU A 85 -7.01 10.16 9.78
C GLU A 85 -6.62 9.92 8.30
N GLY A 86 -7.58 10.15 7.41
CA GLY A 86 -7.43 9.92 5.97
C GLY A 86 -7.61 8.46 5.55
N VAL A 87 -7.93 7.56 6.49
CA VAL A 87 -8.16 6.13 6.21
C VAL A 87 -9.63 5.77 6.30
N GLN A 88 -10.09 4.96 5.36
CA GLN A 88 -11.39 4.32 5.32
C GLN A 88 -11.21 2.82 5.51
N TYR A 89 -11.31 2.40 6.76
CA TYR A 89 -11.36 1.00 7.12
C TYR A 89 -12.76 0.44 6.86
N ARG A 90 -12.83 -0.70 6.16
CA ARG A 90 -14.05 -1.51 6.04
C ARG A 90 -13.76 -2.92 6.52
N LYS A 91 -14.54 -3.39 7.50
CA LYS A 91 -14.50 -4.80 7.94
C LYS A 91 -14.78 -5.73 6.75
N LYS A 92 -14.03 -6.83 6.68
CA LYS A 92 -14.33 -7.91 5.73
C LYS A 92 -15.76 -8.41 5.94
N LYS A 93 -16.46 -8.63 4.83
CA LYS A 93 -17.74 -9.35 4.81
C LYS A 93 -17.50 -10.84 4.78
#